data_AF-A0A3A4S2K3-F1
#
_entry.id   AF-A0A3A4S2K3-F1
#
_cell.length_a   1.000
_cell.length_b   1.000
_cell.length_c   1.000
_cell.angle_alpha   90.00
_cell.angle_beta   90.00
_cell.angle_gamma   90.00
#
_symmetry.space_group_name_H-M   'P 1'
#
loop_
_entity.id
_entity.type
_entity.pdbx_description
1 polymer ?
#
loop_
_entity_poly.entity_id
_entity_poly.type
_entity_poly.pdbx_seq_one_letter_code
_entity_poly.pdbx_strand_id
1 'polypeptide(L)'
;MKKFLIIIVICIGAYAVVSRYPEHFSTGSIKALLPFANTELSTSDQALKNFFKNKISGVQVGGSGKVIKILPDDNQGSRHQRFILELNSSQTLLIAHNIDLAPKIENLKVDDHVNFYGQYEWNSNGGVIHWTHHDPNGQHEEGWLNHGGEMYQ
;
A
#
# COMPACT_ATOMS: atom_id res chain seq x y z
N MET A 1 35.03 -9.07 -24.43
CA MET A 1 34.75 -8.74 -25.86
C MET A 1 33.80 -9.73 -26.53
N LYS A 2 34.03 -11.06 -26.49
CA LYS A 2 33.15 -12.06 -27.16
C LYS A 2 31.68 -12.06 -26.69
N LYS A 3 31.40 -11.78 -25.41
CA LYS A 3 30.04 -11.74 -24.84
C LYS A 3 29.18 -10.58 -25.40
N PHE A 4 29.81 -9.43 -25.69
CA PHE A 4 29.12 -8.29 -26.32
C PHE A 4 28.75 -8.58 -27.77
N LEU A 5 29.59 -9.32 -28.50
CA LEU A 5 29.31 -9.71 -29.87
C LEU A 5 28.06 -10.61 -29.96
N ILE A 6 27.88 -11.51 -28.99
CA ILE A 6 26.72 -12.41 -28.92
C ILE A 6 25.43 -11.63 -28.66
N ILE A 7 25.46 -10.64 -27.75
CA ILE A 7 24.29 -9.80 -27.44
C ILE A 7 23.89 -8.98 -28.67
N ILE A 8 24.87 -8.40 -29.37
CA ILE A 8 24.61 -7.60 -30.59
C ILE A 8 24.00 -8.48 -31.69
N VAL A 9 24.50 -9.70 -31.89
CA VAL A 9 23.94 -10.65 -32.87
C VAL A 9 22.51 -11.08 -32.50
N ILE A 10 22.21 -11.27 -31.21
CA ILE A 10 20.85 -11.57 -30.73
C ILE A 10 19.91 -10.38 -30.97
N CYS A 11 20.35 -9.15 -30.67
CA CYS A 11 19.56 -7.95 -30.89
C CYS A 11 19.31 -7.69 -32.38
N ILE A 12 20.30 -7.90 -33.25
CA ILE A 12 20.16 -7.77 -34.71
C ILE A 12 19.24 -8.86 -35.26
N GLY A 13 19.38 -10.11 -34.79
CA GLY A 13 18.50 -11.21 -35.17
C GLY A 13 17.05 -10.95 -34.75
N ALA A 14 16.82 -10.47 -33.52
CA ALA A 14 15.51 -10.10 -33.03
C ALA A 14 14.91 -8.94 -33.84
N TYR A 15 15.70 -7.90 -34.15
CA TYR A 15 15.26 -6.79 -34.99
C TYR A 15 14.90 -7.24 -36.41
N ALA A 16 15.72 -8.10 -37.03
CA ALA A 16 15.45 -8.64 -38.37
C ALA A 16 14.17 -9.47 -38.40
N VAL A 17 13.91 -10.30 -37.38
CA VAL A 17 12.68 -11.09 -37.25
C VAL A 17 11.46 -10.19 -37.08
N VAL A 18 11.52 -9.20 -36.19
CA VAL A 18 10.41 -8.26 -35.95
C VAL A 18 10.11 -7.43 -37.21
N SER A 19 11.14 -6.97 -37.92
CA SER A 19 10.96 -6.18 -39.15
C SER A 19 10.40 -6.99 -40.33
N ARG A 20 10.58 -8.32 -40.33
CA ARG A 20 10.14 -9.21 -41.41
C ARG A 20 8.72 -9.76 -41.22
N TYR A 21 8.18 -9.68 -40.00
CA TYR A 21 6.84 -10.17 -39.64
C TYR A 21 6.07 -9.18 -38.76
N PRO A 22 5.74 -7.96 -39.27
CA PRO A 22 5.06 -6.93 -38.47
C PRO A 22 3.66 -7.36 -37.99
N GLU A 23 3.01 -8.28 -38.70
CA GLU A 23 1.66 -8.79 -38.40
C GLU A 23 1.63 -9.83 -37.25
N HIS A 24 2.77 -10.40 -36.85
CA HIS A 24 2.84 -11.46 -35.83
C HIS A 24 3.14 -10.96 -34.41
N PHE A 25 3.41 -9.67 -34.23
CA PHE A 25 3.57 -9.06 -32.92
C PHE A 25 2.37 -8.16 -32.62
N SER A 26 1.27 -8.79 -32.22
CA SER A 26 0.14 -8.05 -31.65
C SER A 26 0.58 -7.36 -30.36
N THR A 27 0.19 -6.11 -30.18
CA THR A 27 0.27 -5.39 -28.90
C THR A 27 -0.42 -6.12 -27.75
N GLY A 28 -1.31 -7.08 -28.05
CA GLY A 28 -1.88 -8.00 -27.06
C GLY A 28 -0.89 -9.01 -26.49
N SER A 29 0.06 -9.49 -27.28
CA SER A 29 1.05 -10.50 -26.86
C SER A 29 2.12 -9.92 -25.96
N ILE A 30 2.51 -8.65 -26.16
CA ILE A 30 3.42 -7.92 -25.26
C ILE A 30 2.73 -7.52 -23.94
N LYS A 31 1.40 -7.29 -23.93
CA LYS A 31 0.62 -7.15 -22.68
C LYS A 31 0.53 -8.47 -21.91
N ALA A 32 0.38 -9.60 -22.61
CA ALA A 32 0.36 -10.93 -21.99
C ALA A 32 1.72 -11.35 -21.40
N LEU A 33 2.82 -10.86 -21.97
CA LEU A 33 4.18 -11.13 -21.49
C LEU A 33 4.62 -10.21 -20.32
N LEU A 34 3.89 -9.12 -20.08
CA LEU A 34 4.10 -8.18 -18.98
C LEU A 34 2.84 -8.06 -18.11
N PRO A 35 2.39 -9.14 -17.44
CA PRO A 35 1.24 -9.08 -16.53
C PRO A 35 1.50 -8.17 -15.31
N PHE A 36 2.75 -7.74 -15.10
CA PHE A 36 3.16 -6.83 -14.03
C PHE A 36 3.08 -5.34 -14.38
N ALA A 37 2.67 -4.98 -15.61
CA ALA A 37 2.65 -3.57 -16.04
C ALA A 37 1.31 -2.85 -15.79
N ASN A 38 0.28 -3.56 -15.34
CA ASN A 38 -0.99 -2.95 -14.91
C ASN A 38 -1.10 -3.12 -13.40
N THR A 39 -0.68 -2.11 -12.64
CA THR A 39 -0.95 -2.02 -11.20
C THR A 39 -2.45 -1.74 -11.02
N GLU A 40 -3.29 -2.77 -11.12
CA GLU A 40 -4.69 -2.62 -10.73
C GLU A 40 -4.75 -2.31 -9.24
N LEU A 41 -5.47 -1.25 -8.89
CA LEU A 41 -5.69 -0.90 -7.49
C LEU A 41 -6.42 -2.05 -6.80
N SER A 42 -5.96 -2.40 -5.60
CA SER A 42 -6.67 -3.34 -4.75
C SER A 42 -8.11 -2.86 -4.50
N THR A 43 -9.01 -3.79 -4.18
CA THR A 43 -10.39 -3.46 -3.79
C THR A 43 -10.43 -2.46 -2.62
N SER A 44 -9.50 -2.58 -1.67
CA SER A 44 -9.37 -1.66 -0.54
C SER A 44 -8.95 -0.25 -0.96
N ASP A 45 -7.99 -0.11 -1.87
CA ASP A 45 -7.56 1.18 -2.39
C ASP A 45 -8.69 1.89 -3.15
N GLN A 46 -9.48 1.14 -3.93
CA GLN A 46 -10.65 1.68 -4.60
C GLN A 46 -11.72 2.14 -3.59
N ALA A 47 -11.96 1.36 -2.54
CA ALA A 47 -12.88 1.72 -1.47
C ALA A 47 -12.44 2.98 -0.71
N LEU A 48 -11.18 3.05 -0.29
CA LEU A 48 -10.59 4.20 0.40
C LEU A 48 -10.63 5.47 -0.44
N LYS A 49 -10.33 5.36 -1.74
CA LYS A 49 -10.46 6.47 -2.70
C LYS A 49 -11.91 6.96 -2.80
N ASN A 50 -12.87 6.04 -2.80
CA ASN A 50 -14.29 6.37 -2.79
C ASN A 50 -14.72 7.02 -1.46
N PHE A 51 -14.25 6.52 -0.31
CA PHE A 51 -14.55 7.13 0.98
C PHE A 51 -14.01 8.55 1.07
N PHE A 52 -12.78 8.76 0.61
CA PHE A 52 -12.17 10.09 0.56
C PHE A 52 -12.93 11.05 -0.35
N LYS A 53 -13.24 10.62 -1.58
CA LYS A 53 -13.98 11.43 -2.56
C LYS A 53 -15.36 11.84 -2.05
N ASN A 54 -16.04 10.95 -1.32
CA ASN A 54 -17.41 11.15 -0.84
C ASN A 54 -17.50 11.61 0.63
N LYS A 55 -16.35 11.86 1.28
CA LYS A 55 -16.28 12.27 2.69
C LYS A 55 -16.98 11.32 3.66
N ILE A 56 -16.83 10.02 3.42
CA ILE A 56 -17.40 8.96 4.26
C ILE A 56 -16.47 8.72 5.46
N SER A 57 -17.05 8.49 6.63
CA SER A 57 -16.37 8.29 7.92
C SER A 57 -17.00 7.11 8.66
N GLY A 58 -16.37 6.63 9.74
CA GLY A 58 -16.91 5.58 10.59
C GLY A 58 -16.96 4.20 9.96
N VAL A 59 -16.16 3.94 8.92
CA VAL A 59 -16.19 2.65 8.18
C VAL A 59 -14.96 1.81 8.53
N GLN A 60 -15.19 0.57 8.93
CA GLN A 60 -14.11 -0.40 9.12
C GLN A 60 -13.54 -0.83 7.76
N VAL A 61 -12.22 -0.80 7.61
CA VAL A 61 -11.56 -1.13 6.34
C VAL A 61 -10.18 -1.72 6.57
N GLY A 62 -9.84 -2.73 5.77
CA GLY A 62 -8.51 -3.30 5.69
C GLY A 62 -7.77 -2.81 4.47
N GLY A 63 -6.48 -2.56 4.61
CA GLY A 63 -5.63 -2.10 3.52
C GLY A 63 -4.16 -2.28 3.81
N SER A 64 -3.32 -1.77 2.93
CA SER A 64 -1.89 -1.80 3.12
C SER A 64 -1.23 -0.64 2.40
N GLY A 65 -0.15 -0.12 2.94
CA GLY A 65 0.58 0.97 2.32
C GLY A 65 2.02 1.03 2.78
N LYS A 66 2.79 1.84 2.07
CA LYS A 66 4.19 2.10 2.37
C LYS A 66 4.31 3.28 3.33
N VAL A 67 5.12 3.16 4.36
CA VAL A 67 5.41 4.24 5.30
C VAL A 67 6.22 5.31 4.59
N ILE A 68 5.65 6.50 4.41
CA ILE A 68 6.36 7.64 3.81
C ILE A 68 6.83 8.66 4.86
N LYS A 69 6.29 8.59 6.07
CA LYS A 69 6.69 9.48 7.17
C LYS A 69 6.35 8.88 8.53
N ILE A 70 7.28 8.98 9.47
CA ILE A 70 7.04 8.70 10.89
C ILE A 70 6.89 10.05 11.61
N LEU A 71 5.86 10.16 12.44
CA LEU A 71 5.57 11.37 13.21
C LEU A 71 5.92 11.13 14.69
N PRO A 72 6.16 12.20 15.48
CA PRO A 72 6.24 12.05 16.93
C PRO A 72 4.95 11.42 17.46
N ASP A 73 5.08 10.56 18.47
CA ASP A 73 3.94 10.03 19.19
C ASP A 73 3.07 11.18 19.71
N ASP A 74 1.76 11.01 19.60
CA ASP A 74 0.83 11.86 20.32
C ASP A 74 0.76 11.38 21.76
N ASN A 75 1.00 12.29 22.71
CA ASN A 75 0.96 12.00 24.14
C ASN A 75 -0.10 12.85 24.86
N GLN A 76 -1.01 13.51 24.12
CA GLN A 76 -2.12 14.25 24.69
C GLN A 76 -3.35 13.33 24.80
N GLY A 77 -3.77 13.02 26.01
CA GLY A 77 -4.81 12.00 26.24
C GLY A 77 -4.25 10.60 26.06
N SER A 78 -5.02 9.68 25.45
CA SER A 78 -4.51 8.35 25.09
C SER A 78 -3.35 8.48 24.11
N ARG A 79 -2.28 7.74 24.35
CA ARG A 79 -1.05 7.83 23.57
C ARG A 79 -1.22 7.13 22.23
N HIS A 80 -0.74 7.76 21.16
CA HIS A 80 -0.80 7.19 19.82
C HIS A 80 0.55 7.23 19.11
N GLN A 81 0.97 6.09 18.56
CA GLN A 81 1.99 6.06 17.53
C GLN A 81 1.37 6.57 16.22
N ARG A 82 2.08 7.48 15.54
CA ARG A 82 1.59 8.12 14.32
C ARG A 82 2.57 8.01 13.18
N PHE A 83 2.07 7.62 12.02
CA PHE A 83 2.84 7.58 10.78
C PHE A 83 1.92 7.69 9.57
N ILE A 84 2.48 8.06 8.43
CA ILE A 84 1.75 8.27 7.18
C ILE A 84 2.06 7.10 6.25
N LEU A 85 1.01 6.44 5.78
CA LEU A 85 1.06 5.47 4.69
C LEU A 85 0.72 6.14 3.37
N GLU A 86 1.41 5.76 2.31
CA GLU A 86 1.01 5.96 0.92
C GLU A 86 0.46 4.64 0.36
N LEU A 87 -0.77 4.70 -0.17
CA LEU A 87 -1.42 3.58 -0.84
C LEU A 87 -0.99 3.49 -2.31
N ASN A 88 -1.26 2.38 -2.99
CA ASN A 88 -1.00 2.25 -4.43
C ASN A 88 -1.84 3.25 -5.25
N SER A 89 -2.97 3.69 -4.72
CA SER A 89 -3.80 4.78 -5.26
C SER A 89 -3.20 6.19 -5.14
N SER A 90 -2.01 6.32 -4.53
CA SER A 90 -1.37 7.60 -4.15
C SER A 90 -2.14 8.43 -3.12
N GLN A 91 -3.24 7.91 -2.58
CA GLN A 91 -3.86 8.47 -1.38
C GLN A 91 -2.92 8.24 -0.19
N THR A 92 -2.88 9.21 0.72
CA THR A 92 -2.16 9.06 1.98
C THR A 92 -3.14 8.87 3.13
N LEU A 93 -2.73 8.10 4.13
CA LEU A 93 -3.49 7.85 5.34
C LEU A 93 -2.62 8.13 6.56
N LEU A 94 -3.15 8.83 7.55
CA LEU A 94 -2.55 8.87 8.88
C LEU A 94 -2.96 7.60 9.63
N ILE A 95 -2.00 6.83 10.12
CA ILE A 95 -2.27 5.81 11.13
C ILE A 95 -2.17 6.46 12.51
N ALA A 96 -3.21 6.29 13.33
CA ALA A 96 -3.24 6.68 14.74
C ALA A 96 -3.45 5.43 15.59
N HIS A 97 -2.35 4.75 15.92
CA HIS A 97 -2.36 3.50 16.65
C HIS A 97 -2.24 3.75 18.15
N ASN A 98 -3.26 3.38 18.93
CA ASN A 98 -3.30 3.63 20.36
C ASN A 98 -2.33 2.68 21.09
N ILE A 99 -1.23 3.24 21.58
CA ILE A 99 -0.14 2.50 22.24
C ILE A 99 -0.34 2.34 23.76
N ASP A 100 -1.47 2.78 24.29
CA ASP A 100 -1.93 2.39 25.63
C ASP A 100 -2.66 1.04 25.60
N LEU A 101 -3.23 0.67 24.45
CA LEU A 101 -4.05 -0.54 24.27
C LEU A 101 -3.29 -1.66 23.54
N ALA A 102 -2.38 -1.31 22.63
CA ALA A 102 -1.58 -2.25 21.86
C ALA A 102 -0.09 -1.90 21.90
N PRO A 103 0.84 -2.85 21.67
CA PRO A 103 2.27 -2.55 21.62
C PRO A 103 2.62 -1.60 20.47
N LYS A 104 3.55 -0.68 20.73
CA LYS A 104 4.14 0.18 19.69
C LYS A 104 4.97 -0.66 18.69
N ILE A 105 4.96 -0.26 17.42
CA ILE A 105 5.92 -0.79 16.44
C ILE A 105 7.27 -0.10 16.64
N GLU A 106 8.15 -0.69 17.45
CA GLU A 106 9.44 -0.08 17.86
C GLU A 106 10.41 0.14 16.69
N ASN A 107 10.45 -0.77 15.71
CA ASN A 107 11.42 -0.74 14.62
C ASN A 107 10.83 -0.28 13.27
N LEU A 108 9.74 0.50 13.31
CA LEU A 108 9.12 1.05 12.10
C LEU A 108 10.05 2.04 11.40
N LYS A 109 10.20 1.93 10.09
CA LYS A 109 11.04 2.78 9.24
C LYS A 109 10.26 3.30 8.04
N VAL A 110 10.77 4.40 7.46
CA VAL A 110 10.32 4.85 6.13
C VAL A 110 10.64 3.77 5.11
N ASP A 111 9.76 3.62 4.13
CA ASP A 111 9.72 2.57 3.11
C ASP A 111 9.31 1.16 3.59
N ASP A 112 9.05 0.98 4.89
CA ASP A 112 8.41 -0.25 5.37
C ASP A 112 6.97 -0.37 4.83
N HIS A 113 6.50 -1.60 4.65
CA HIS A 113 5.12 -1.88 4.26
C HIS A 113 4.33 -2.34 5.48
N VAL A 114 3.17 -1.71 5.71
CA VAL A 114 2.29 -2.03 6.83
C VAL A 114 0.91 -2.39 6.29
N ASN A 115 0.39 -3.53 6.74
CA ASN A 115 -1.02 -3.86 6.55
C ASN A 115 -1.80 -3.37 7.79
N PHE A 116 -3.02 -2.94 7.58
CA PHE A 116 -3.88 -2.45 8.65
C PHE A 116 -5.29 -2.99 8.50
N TYR A 117 -5.99 -3.09 9.63
CA TYR A 117 -7.42 -3.17 9.73
C TYR A 117 -7.87 -2.22 10.83
N GLY A 118 -8.74 -1.28 10.51
CA GLY A 118 -9.20 -0.28 11.46
C GLY A 118 -10.33 0.55 10.90
N GLN A 119 -10.81 1.50 11.69
CA GLN A 119 -11.86 2.41 11.26
C GLN A 119 -11.24 3.61 10.52
N TYR A 120 -11.81 3.95 9.37
CA TYR A 120 -11.46 5.11 8.57
C TYR A 120 -12.28 6.33 8.97
N GLU A 121 -11.58 7.44 9.19
CA GLU A 121 -12.16 8.76 9.41
C GLU A 121 -11.67 9.76 8.37
N TRP A 122 -12.61 10.48 7.75
CA TRP A 122 -12.28 11.46 6.73
C TRP A 122 -11.59 12.71 7.31
N ASN A 123 -10.57 13.19 6.61
CA ASN A 123 -10.03 14.54 6.77
C ASN A 123 -9.55 15.06 5.41
N SER A 124 -9.16 16.34 5.31
CA SER A 124 -8.68 16.94 4.05
C SER A 124 -7.33 16.39 3.56
N ASN A 125 -6.63 15.60 4.37
CA ASN A 125 -5.29 15.08 4.10
C ASN A 125 -5.30 13.61 3.66
N GLY A 126 -6.47 13.05 3.32
CA GLY A 126 -6.61 11.67 2.83
C GLY A 126 -7.25 10.72 3.83
N GLY A 127 -7.39 11.11 5.09
CA GLY A 127 -8.08 10.36 6.14
C GLY A 127 -7.14 9.79 7.22
N VAL A 128 -7.75 9.25 8.26
CA VAL A 128 -7.10 8.62 9.41
C VAL A 128 -7.60 7.19 9.55
N ILE A 129 -6.71 6.26 9.86
CA ILE A 129 -7.06 4.95 10.38
C ILE A 129 -6.77 4.93 11.88
N HIS A 130 -7.81 4.69 12.67
CA HIS A 130 -7.73 4.45 14.11
C HIS A 130 -8.44 3.13 14.45
N TRP A 131 -8.64 2.81 15.74
CA TRP A 131 -9.17 1.50 16.16
C TRP A 131 -8.38 0.33 15.55
N THR A 132 -7.05 0.42 15.62
CA THR A 132 -6.12 -0.62 15.14
C THR A 132 -5.64 -1.50 16.29
N HIS A 133 -6.55 -1.79 17.22
CA HIS A 133 -6.30 -2.55 18.44
C HIS A 133 -7.55 -3.31 18.87
N HIS A 134 -7.40 -4.14 19.90
CA HIS A 134 -8.52 -4.73 20.62
C HIS A 134 -9.28 -3.69 21.46
N ASP A 135 -10.61 -3.67 21.40
CA ASP A 135 -11.50 -2.94 22.28
C ASP A 135 -11.71 -3.77 23.56
N PRO A 136 -11.14 -3.33 24.70
CA PRO A 136 -11.28 -4.08 25.95
C PRO A 136 -12.74 -4.27 26.40
N ASN A 137 -13.66 -3.44 25.91
CA ASN A 137 -15.08 -3.51 26.27
C ASN A 137 -15.94 -4.25 25.24
N GLY A 138 -15.38 -4.62 24.07
CA GLY A 138 -16.08 -5.33 23.00
C GLY A 138 -17.31 -4.58 22.43
N GLN A 139 -17.25 -3.25 22.41
CA GLN A 139 -18.32 -2.36 21.91
C GLN A 139 -18.05 -1.86 20.48
N HIS A 140 -16.80 -1.90 20.05
CA HIS A 140 -16.35 -1.52 18.72
C HIS A 140 -15.75 -2.73 17.98
N GLU A 141 -15.80 -2.69 16.64
CA GLU A 141 -15.10 -3.68 15.83
C GLU A 141 -13.58 -3.58 16.02
N GLU A 142 -12.96 -4.74 16.22
CA GLU A 142 -11.53 -4.87 16.49
C GLU A 142 -10.67 -4.48 15.29
N GLY A 143 -9.45 -4.04 15.55
CA GLY A 143 -8.46 -3.78 14.51
C GLY A 143 -7.06 -4.18 14.88
N TRP A 144 -6.15 -3.96 13.95
CA TRP A 144 -4.76 -4.37 14.07
C TRP A 144 -3.86 -3.66 13.06
N LEU A 145 -2.55 -3.66 13.35
CA LEU A 145 -1.49 -3.44 12.38
C LEU A 145 -0.69 -4.72 12.18
N ASN A 146 -0.20 -4.95 10.96
CA ASN A 146 0.78 -5.99 10.67
C ASN A 146 2.01 -5.37 10.03
N HIS A 147 3.17 -5.58 10.64
CA HIS A 147 4.46 -5.13 10.14
C HIS A 147 5.47 -6.27 10.20
N GLY A 148 6.07 -6.62 9.05
CA GLY A 148 7.05 -7.70 8.98
C GLY A 148 6.53 -9.09 9.38
N GLY A 149 5.21 -9.30 9.35
CA GLY A 149 4.56 -10.55 9.79
C GLY A 149 4.17 -10.56 11.26
N GLU A 150 4.53 -9.54 12.04
CA GLU A 150 4.09 -9.38 13.44
C GLU A 150 2.79 -8.56 13.49
N MET A 151 1.85 -9.02 14.33
CA MET A 151 0.55 -8.38 14.55
C MET A 151 0.59 -7.53 15.82
N TYR A 152 0.04 -6.32 15.74
CA TYR A 152 -0.06 -5.36 16.83
C TYR A 152 -1.54 -5.02 17.02
N GLN A 153 -2.11 -5.38 18.17
CA GLN A 153 -3.51 -5.17 18.55
C GLN A 153 -3.70 -5.22 20.06
#